data_AF-A0A2V9SH48-F1
#
_entry.id   AF-A0A2V9SH48-F1
#
_cell.length_a   1.000
_cell.length_b   1.000
_cell.length_c   1.000
_cell.angle_alpha   90.00
_cell.angle_beta   90.00
_cell.angle_gamma   90.00
#
_symmetry.space_group_name_H-M   'P 1'
#
loop_
_entity.id
_entity.type
_entity.pdbx_description
1 polymer ?
#
loop_
_entity_poly.entity_id
_entity_poly.type
_entity_poly.pdbx_seq_one_letter_code
_entity_poly.pdbx_strand_id
1 'polypeptide(L)' 'MIWKQWKRGTTRYAKLRRLRVGKDLAAQTAGSPLGPWRLASSPAVQYALPIAYFDALSLPRLFDDLA' A
#
# COMPACT_ATOMS: atom_id res chain seq x y z
N MET A 1 -2.49 -10.30 2.52
CA MET A 1 -2.38 -9.18 1.56
C MET A 1 -3.19 -7.99 2.05
N ILE A 2 -2.55 -6.86 2.38
CA ILE A 2 -3.21 -5.64 2.91
C ILE A 2 -4.38 -5.18 2.04
N TRP A 3 -4.26 -5.33 0.73
CA TRP A 3 -5.34 -5.00 -0.23
C TRP A 3 -6.62 -5.81 -0.03
N LYS A 4 -6.49 -7.08 0.38
CA LYS A 4 -7.63 -7.96 0.71
C LYS A 4 -8.28 -7.58 2.05
N GLN A 5 -7.51 -7.01 2.98
CA GLN A 5 -8.03 -6.48 4.24
C GLN A 5 -8.80 -5.17 4.00
N TRP A 6 -8.38 -4.35 3.04
CA TRP A 6 -9.07 -3.12 2.65
C TRP A 6 -10.19 -3.39 1.65
N LYS A 7 -11.22 -4.12 2.10
CA LYS A 7 -12.30 -4.61 1.23
C LYS A 7 -13.06 -3.48 0.51
N ARG A 8 -13.37 -2.38 1.20
CA ARG A 8 -14.16 -1.26 0.66
C ARG A 8 -13.25 -0.19 0.03
N GLY A 9 -13.65 0.36 -1.11
CA GLY A 9 -12.91 1.41 -1.82
C GLY A 9 -12.69 2.68 -0.98
N THR A 10 -13.69 3.07 -0.18
CA THR A 10 -13.57 4.19 0.76
C THR A 10 -12.49 3.94 1.83
N THR A 11 -12.40 2.70 2.34
CA THR A 11 -11.35 2.29 3.30
C THR A 11 -9.97 2.32 2.65
N ARG A 12 -9.84 1.86 1.39
CA ARG A 12 -8.58 1.94 0.64
C ARG A 12 -8.13 3.39 0.50
N TYR A 13 -9.01 4.27 0.02
CA TYR A 13 -8.70 5.68 -0.12
C TYR A 13 -8.29 6.31 1.21
N ALA A 14 -9.07 6.10 2.28
CA ALA A 14 -8.75 6.65 3.60
C ALA A 14 -7.41 6.15 4.15
N LYS A 15 -7.08 4.86 3.95
CA LYS A 15 -5.80 4.29 4.39
C LYS A 15 -4.62 4.82 3.56
N LEU A 16 -4.75 4.90 2.24
CA LEU A 16 -3.74 5.50 1.37
C LEU A 16 -3.47 6.97 1.75
N ARG A 17 -4.52 7.74 2.05
CA ARG A 17 -4.39 9.14 2.52
C ARG A 17 -3.70 9.24 3.88
N ARG A 18 -3.99 8.33 4.82
CA ARG A 18 -3.29 8.26 6.12
C ARG A 18 -1.81 7.95 5.96
N LEU A 19 -1.46 7.17 4.94
CA LEU A 19 -0.08 6.85 4.54
C LEU A 19 0.54 7.94 3.63
N ARG A 20 -0.03 9.15 3.61
CA ARG A 20 0.46 10.33 2.90
C ARG A 20 0.52 10.22 1.36
N VAL A 21 -0.18 9.25 0.77
CA VAL A 21 -0.35 9.20 -0.70
C VAL A 21 -1.18 10.40 -1.17
N GLY A 22 -0.76 11.05 -2.26
CA GLY A 22 -1.49 12.16 -2.89
C GLY A 22 -2.95 11.82 -3.21
N LYS A 23 -3.83 12.83 -3.19
CA LYS A 23 -5.29 12.66 -3.34
C LYS A 23 -5.65 11.92 -4.63
N ASP A 24 -5.13 12.37 -5.76
CA ASP A 24 -5.49 11.84 -7.07
C ASP A 24 -4.96 10.42 -7.27
N LEU A 25 -3.71 10.19 -6.86
CA LEU A 25 -3.06 8.88 -6.88
C LEU A 25 -3.78 7.87 -5.97
N ALA A 26 -4.23 8.31 -4.80
CA ALA A 26 -5.01 7.50 -3.88
C ALA A 26 -6.40 7.16 -4.45
N ALA A 27 -7.08 8.12 -5.08
CA ALA A 27 -8.38 7.89 -5.70
C ALA A 27 -8.29 6.92 -6.89
N GLN A 28 -7.32 7.13 -7.78
CA GLN A 28 -7.08 6.27 -8.94
C GLN A 28 -6.81 4.82 -8.53
N THR A 29 -6.01 4.64 -7.48
CA THR A 29 -5.62 3.30 -7.02
C THR A 29 -6.76 2.63 -6.24
N ALA A 30 -7.49 3.37 -5.41
CA ALA A 30 -8.61 2.83 -4.64
C ALA A 30 -9.77 2.34 -5.54
N GLY A 31 -10.03 3.04 -6.65
CA GLY A 31 -11.09 2.76 -7.61
C GLY A 31 -10.69 1.80 -8.74
N SER A 32 -9.43 1.39 -8.83
CA SER A 32 -8.98 0.51 -9.90
C SER A 32 -9.67 -0.86 -9.85
N PRO A 33 -10.17 -1.39 -10.98
CA PRO A 33 -10.76 -2.72 -11.05
C PRO A 33 -9.70 -3.84 -11.04
N LEU A 34 -8.41 -3.47 -11.08
CA LEU A 34 -7.32 -4.42 -11.14
C LEU A 34 -7.26 -5.30 -9.89
N GLY A 35 -6.88 -6.56 -10.08
CA GLY A 35 -6.75 -7.51 -8.99
C GLY A 35 -5.66 -7.09 -7.98
N PRO A 36 -5.70 -7.63 -6.75
CA PRO A 36 -4.75 -7.30 -5.67
C PRO A 36 -3.27 -7.44 -6.07
N TRP A 37 -2.95 -8.43 -6.91
CA TRP A 37 -1.59 -8.67 -7.40
C TRP A 37 -1.07 -7.55 -8.29
N ARG A 38 -1.89 -7.05 -9.23
CA ARG A 38 -1.48 -5.93 -10.09
C ARG A 38 -1.38 -4.63 -9.30
N LEU A 39 -2.23 -4.44 -8.29
CA LEU A 39 -2.21 -3.24 -7.46
C LEU A 39 -1.07 -3.22 -6.44
N ALA A 40 -0.59 -4.38 -6.00
CA ALA A 40 0.58 -4.47 -5.14
C ALA A 40 1.83 -3.82 -5.76
N SER A 41 1.97 -3.89 -7.09
CA SER A 41 3.06 -3.25 -7.83
C SER A 41 2.76 -1.80 -8.23
N SER A 42 1.59 -1.25 -7.92
CA SER A 42 1.23 0.12 -8.33
C SER A 42 2.03 1.18 -7.55
N PRO A 43 2.34 2.34 -8.17
CA PRO A 43 3.10 3.41 -7.51
C PRO A 43 2.46 3.83 -6.19
N ALA A 44 1.15 3.99 -6.14
CA ALA A 44 0.44 4.40 -4.94
C ALA A 44 0.63 3.44 -3.76
N VAL A 45 0.65 2.14 -4.02
CA VAL A 45 0.83 1.12 -2.97
C VAL A 45 2.29 1.06 -2.53
N GLN A 46 3.25 1.17 -3.46
CA GLN A 46 4.67 1.24 -3.11
C GLN A 46 4.99 2.48 -2.26
N TYR A 47 4.40 3.64 -2.59
CA TYR A 47 4.52 4.85 -1.78
C TYR A 47 3.84 4.70 -0.41
N ALA A 48 2.68 4.03 -0.35
CA ALA A 48 1.95 3.85 0.89
C ALA A 48 2.61 2.86 1.85
N LEU A 49 3.23 1.80 1.32
CA LEU A 49 3.73 0.66 2.06
C LEU A 49 5.23 0.44 1.75
N PRO A 50 6.12 1.38 2.10
CA PRO A 50 7.55 1.18 1.96
C PRO A 50 8.05 0.10 2.93
N ILE A 51 9.27 -0.41 2.71
CA ILE A 51 9.91 -1.39 3.62
C ILE A 51 9.90 -0.88 5.08
N ALA A 52 10.17 0.42 5.29
CA ALA A 52 10.11 1.09 6.59
C ALA A 52 8.77 0.95 7.32
N TYR A 53 7.64 0.87 6.59
CA TYR A 53 6.33 0.64 7.20
C TYR A 53 6.25 -0.77 7.82
N PHE A 54 6.85 -1.76 7.17
CA PHE A 54 6.89 -3.13 7.68
C PHE A 54 7.90 -3.27 8.83
N ASP A 55 9.00 -2.53 8.82
CA ASP A 55 9.94 -2.48 9.95
C ASP A 55 9.27 -1.91 11.20
N ALA A 56 8.47 -0.85 11.04
CA ALA A 56 7.67 -0.28 12.13
C ALA A 56 6.59 -1.24 12.66
N LEU A 57 6.21 -2.25 11.87
CA LEU A 57 5.34 -3.36 12.29
C LEU A 57 6.13 -4.52 12.89
N SER A 58 7.43 -4.36 13.15
CA SER A 58 8.33 -5.39 13.68
C SER A 58 8.36 -6.67 12.84
N LEU A 59 8.14 -6.57 11.52
CA LEU A 59 8.27 -7.70 10.61
C LEU A 59 9.76 -7.97 10.35
N PRO A 60 10.25 -9.21 10.53
CA PRO A 60 11.64 -9.54 10.24
C PRO A 60 11.89 -9.42 8.74
N ARG A 61 12.99 -8.77 8.37
CA ARG A 61 13.48 -8.74 7.00
C ARG A 61 14.13 -10.08 6.70
N LEU A 62 13.97 -10.56 5.46
CA LEU A 62 14.60 -11.81 5.03
C LEU A 62 16.09 -11.63 4.74
N PHE A 63 16.48 -10.43 4.30
CA PHE A 63 17.86 -10.04 4.03
C PHE A 63 18.08 -8.67 4.68
N ASP A 64 18.96 -8.57 5.67
CA ASP A 64 19.30 -7.31 6.36
C ASP A 64 20.58 -6.65 5.82
N ASP A 65 21.36 -7.35 4.99
CA ASP A 65 22.74 -6.98 4.60
C ASP A 65 22.88 -6.16 3.30
N LEU A 66 21.79 -5.66 2.71
CA LEU A 66 21.85 -4.82 1.51
C LEU A 66 21.37 -3.40 1.85
N ALA A 67 22.26 -2.64 2.49
CA ALA A 67 22.19 -1.19 2.61
C ALA A 67 23.48 -0.57 2.05
#